data_AF-A0A7X4BGG9-F1
#
_entry.id   AF-A0A7X4BGG9-F1
#
_cell.length_a   1.000
_cell.length_b   1.000
_cell.length_c   1.000
_cell.angle_alpha   90.00
_cell.angle_beta   90.00
_cell.angle_gamma   90.00
#
_symmetry.space_group_name_H-M   'P 1'
#
loop_
_entity.id
_entity.type
_entity.pdbx_description
1 polymer ?
#
loop_
_entity_poly.entity_id
_entity_poly.type
_entity_poly.pdbx_seq_one_letter_code
_entity_poly.pdbx_strand_id
1 'polypeptide(L)'
;MLPFSVVRGTRSYLETLTHQINGSYEHGWYDACAVMMRRLVESLIIEVFEERRMVEKIKDASGNFLPLERLVGKVTGDPAWNLSRVTRRALSDVKSLGDNSAHVRRFIAHRRDIDNVKAGFRTAVQELVDVGGLG
;
A
#
# COMPACT_ATOMS: atom_id res chain seq x y z
N MET A 1 -6.86 7.22 -10.70
CA MET A 1 -6.97 7.22 -9.21
C MET A 1 -5.65 7.63 -8.57
N LEU A 2 -4.57 6.90 -8.82
CA LEU A 2 -3.19 7.23 -8.42
C LEU A 2 -2.42 7.80 -9.64
N PRO A 3 -1.85 9.00 -9.58
CA PRO A 3 -1.06 9.54 -10.70
C PRO A 3 0.17 8.68 -10.97
N PHE A 4 0.39 8.28 -12.23
CA PHE A 4 1.51 7.41 -12.57
C PHE A 4 2.89 8.03 -12.30
N SER A 5 2.99 9.36 -12.32
CA SER A 5 4.22 10.07 -11.99
C SER A 5 4.77 9.77 -10.59
N VAL A 6 3.93 9.29 -9.67
CA VAL A 6 4.32 8.93 -8.30
C VAL A 6 5.21 7.68 -8.26
N VAL A 7 5.00 6.74 -9.19
CA VAL A 7 5.68 5.44 -9.21
C VAL A 7 6.59 5.26 -10.43
N ARG A 8 6.70 6.29 -11.28
CA ARG A 8 7.52 6.23 -12.49
C ARG A 8 8.99 6.07 -12.12
N GLY A 9 9.67 5.14 -12.76
CA GLY A 9 11.10 4.88 -12.51
C GLY A 9 11.35 3.95 -11.33
N THR A 10 10.28 3.55 -10.62
CA THR A 10 10.35 2.48 -9.62
C THR A 10 10.37 1.11 -10.29
N ARG A 11 10.31 0.02 -9.50
CA ARG A 11 10.28 -1.33 -10.04
C ARG A 11 9.06 -1.55 -10.96
N SER A 12 9.27 -2.24 -12.08
CA SER A 12 8.24 -2.46 -13.12
C SER A 12 6.93 -3.06 -12.59
N TYR A 13 7.01 -3.89 -11.55
CA TYR A 13 5.83 -4.46 -10.94
C TYR A 13 5.03 -3.42 -10.12
N LEU A 14 5.66 -2.42 -9.48
CA LEU A 14 4.96 -1.33 -8.76
C LEU A 14 4.20 -0.43 -9.75
N GLU A 15 4.80 -0.14 -10.90
CA GLU A 15 4.16 0.53 -12.02
C GLU A 15 2.96 -0.29 -12.54
N THR A 16 3.12 -1.60 -12.71
CA THR A 16 2.07 -2.52 -13.15
C THR A 16 0.90 -2.56 -12.16
N LEU A 17 1.18 -2.66 -10.85
CA LEU A 17 0.15 -2.60 -9.80
C LEU A 17 -0.63 -1.29 -9.87
N THR A 18 0.06 -0.17 -10.09
CA THR A 18 -0.57 1.15 -10.23
C THR A 18 -1.50 1.21 -11.45
N HIS A 19 -1.11 0.63 -12.58
CA HIS A 19 -2.00 0.49 -13.73
C HIS A 19 -3.24 -0.35 -13.40
N GLN A 20 -3.08 -1.48 -12.70
CA GLN A 20 -4.19 -2.34 -12.30
C GLN A 20 -5.15 -1.64 -11.33
N ILE A 21 -4.64 -0.86 -10.37
CA ILE A 21 -5.46 -0.03 -9.47
C ILE A 21 -6.27 1.01 -10.26
N ASN A 22 -5.61 1.73 -11.17
CA ASN A 22 -6.28 2.75 -11.97
C ASN A 22 -7.35 2.14 -12.89
N GLY A 23 -7.02 1.05 -13.59
CA GLY A 23 -7.97 0.36 -14.47
C GLY A 23 -9.16 -0.21 -13.71
N SER A 24 -8.94 -0.88 -12.58
CA SER A 24 -10.03 -1.44 -11.76
C SER A 24 -10.96 -0.35 -11.19
N TYR A 25 -10.42 0.81 -10.78
CA TYR A 25 -11.23 1.96 -10.39
C TYR A 25 -12.08 2.50 -11.56
N GLU A 26 -11.46 2.68 -12.73
CA GLU A 26 -12.13 3.23 -13.92
C GLU A 26 -13.26 2.33 -14.43
N HIS A 27 -13.10 1.01 -14.33
CA HIS A 27 -14.11 0.03 -14.76
C HIS A 27 -15.13 -0.31 -13.66
N GLY A 28 -15.03 0.29 -12.47
CA GLY A 28 -15.96 0.08 -11.38
C GLY A 28 -15.79 -1.23 -10.61
N TRP A 29 -14.65 -1.90 -10.75
CA TRP A 29 -14.30 -3.12 -10.01
C TRP A 29 -13.70 -2.78 -8.65
N TYR A 30 -14.50 -2.23 -7.75
CA TYR A 30 -13.99 -1.60 -6.53
C TYR A 30 -13.40 -2.58 -5.52
N ASP A 31 -13.92 -3.81 -5.40
CA ASP A 31 -13.27 -4.83 -4.55
C ASP A 31 -11.87 -5.17 -5.08
N ALA A 32 -11.75 -5.37 -6.39
CA ALA A 32 -10.46 -5.59 -7.03
C ALA A 32 -9.54 -4.36 -6.85
N CYS A 33 -10.07 -3.15 -6.98
CA CYS A 33 -9.31 -1.92 -6.73
C CYS A 33 -8.75 -1.90 -5.30
N ALA A 34 -9.57 -2.17 -4.28
CA ALA A 34 -9.14 -2.21 -2.89
C ALA A 34 -8.08 -3.28 -2.62
N VAL A 35 -8.23 -4.48 -3.19
CA VAL A 35 -7.25 -5.57 -3.08
C VAL A 35 -5.93 -5.17 -3.74
N MET A 36 -5.97 -4.51 -4.89
CA MET A 36 -4.76 -4.05 -5.58
C MET A 36 -4.07 -2.90 -4.83
N MET A 37 -4.82 -2.00 -4.21
CA MET A 37 -4.28 -0.96 -3.32
C MET A 37 -3.55 -1.57 -2.13
N ARG A 38 -4.15 -2.58 -1.50
CA ARG A 38 -3.54 -3.35 -0.39
C ARG A 38 -2.24 -4.00 -0.83
N ARG A 39 -2.22 -4.65 -2.00
CA ARG A 39 -1.02 -5.29 -2.57
C ARG A 39 0.09 -4.27 -2.84
N LEU A 40 -0.22 -3.10 -3.42
CA LEU A 40 0.77 -2.06 -3.66
C LEU A 40 1.39 -1.54 -2.35
N VAL A 41 0.58 -1.27 -1.32
CA VAL A 41 1.07 -0.84 -0.01
C VAL A 41 2.01 -1.89 0.59
N GLU A 42 1.63 -3.16 0.55
CA GLU A 42 2.46 -4.26 1.05
C GLU A 42 3.81 -4.32 0.33
N SER A 43 3.81 -4.24 -1.00
CA SER A 43 5.04 -4.24 -1.80
C SER A 43 5.93 -3.03 -1.53
N LEU A 44 5.35 -1.84 -1.41
CA LEU A 44 6.11 -0.61 -1.11
C LEU A 44 6.76 -0.66 0.28
N ILE A 45 6.05 -1.16 1.30
CA ILE A 45 6.64 -1.31 2.63
C ILE A 45 7.83 -2.27 2.58
N ILE A 46 7.70 -3.41 1.88
CA ILE A 46 8.80 -4.37 1.72
C ILE A 46 10.00 -3.71 1.03
N GLU A 47 9.79 -3.03 -0.10
CA GLU A 47 10.86 -2.35 -0.84
C GLU A 47 11.56 -1.27 0.00
N VAL A 48 10.82 -0.49 0.81
CA VAL A 48 11.41 0.47 1.75
C VAL A 48 12.38 -0.21 2.72
N PHE A 49 12.01 -1.36 3.30
CA PHE A 49 12.89 -2.08 4.23
C PHE A 49 14.05 -2.78 3.50
N GLU A 50 13.85 -3.24 2.26
CA GLU A 50 14.91 -3.88 1.47
C GLU A 50 15.99 -2.87 1.05
N GLU A 51 15.61 -1.74 0.43
CA GLU A 51 16.56 -0.70 -0.01
C GLU A 51 17.36 -0.11 1.16
N ARG A 52 16.76 -0.12 2.36
CA ARG A 52 17.39 0.39 3.58
C ARG A 52 18.19 -0.69 4.33
N ARG A 53 18.27 -1.91 3.80
CA ARG A 53 18.98 -3.06 4.40
C ARG A 53 18.46 -3.44 5.79
N MET A 54 17.15 -3.29 5.99
CA MET A 54 16.45 -3.53 7.26
C MET A 54 15.42 -4.66 7.14
N VAL A 55 15.52 -5.50 6.10
CA VAL A 55 14.58 -6.58 5.79
C VAL A 55 14.36 -7.57 6.96
N GLU A 56 15.38 -7.81 7.78
CA GLU A 56 15.27 -8.70 8.95
C GLU A 56 14.28 -8.19 10.00
N LYS A 57 13.96 -6.89 10.03
CA LYS A 57 12.93 -6.33 10.92
C LYS A 57 11.51 -6.73 10.54
N ILE A 58 11.31 -7.18 9.29
CA ILE A 58 10.01 -7.49 8.69
C ILE A 58 9.88 -8.97 8.28
N LYS A 59 10.76 -9.83 8.76
CA LYS A 59 10.65 -11.29 8.64
C LYS A 59 10.31 -11.94 9.98
N ASP A 60 9.67 -13.10 9.92
CA ASP A 60 9.48 -13.98 11.06
C ASP A 60 10.71 -14.90 11.28
N ALA A 61 10.67 -15.73 12.33
CA ALA A 61 11.74 -16.66 12.65
C ALA A 61 11.98 -17.74 11.57
N SER A 62 11.03 -17.93 10.65
CA SER A 62 11.14 -18.87 9.53
C SER A 62 11.66 -18.18 8.26
N GLY A 63 11.96 -16.88 8.32
CA GLY A 63 12.43 -16.09 7.18
C GLY A 63 11.32 -15.59 6.25
N ASN A 64 10.04 -15.79 6.59
CA ASN A 64 8.92 -15.31 5.79
C ASN A 64 8.60 -13.85 6.12
N PHE A 65 8.13 -13.09 5.15
CA PHE A 65 7.64 -11.73 5.39
C PHE A 65 6.44 -11.74 6.35
N LEU A 66 6.43 -10.77 7.26
CA LEU A 66 5.32 -10.56 8.17
C LEU A 66 4.03 -10.20 7.39
N PRO A 67 2.84 -10.53 7.91
CA PRO A 67 1.58 -10.13 7.29
C PRO A 67 1.43 -8.59 7.30
N LEU A 68 0.68 -8.05 6.33
CA LEU A 68 0.52 -6.60 6.13
C LEU A 68 0.21 -5.81 7.42
N GLU A 69 -0.63 -6.31 8.32
CA GLU A 69 -0.92 -5.65 9.60
C GLU A 69 0.36 -5.36 10.41
N ARG A 70 1.25 -6.35 10.47
CA ARG A 70 2.53 -6.25 11.17
C ARG A 70 3.51 -5.38 10.39
N LEU A 71 3.50 -5.42 9.06
CA LEU A 71 4.31 -4.53 8.21
C LEU A 71 3.91 -3.06 8.42
N VAL A 72 2.61 -2.74 8.45
CA VAL A 72 2.11 -1.40 8.78
C VAL A 72 2.58 -0.97 10.17
N GLY A 73 2.50 -1.86 11.17
CA GLY A 73 3.02 -1.60 12.51
C GLY A 73 4.52 -1.29 12.52
N LYS A 74 5.32 -2.03 11.73
CA LYS A 74 6.77 -1.83 11.63
C LYS A 74 7.12 -0.51 10.94
N VAL A 75 6.53 -0.20 9.78
CA VAL A 75 6.84 1.02 9.03
C VAL A 75 6.35 2.28 9.75
N THR A 76 5.22 2.21 10.46
CA THR A 76 4.74 3.36 11.24
C THR A 76 5.51 3.49 12.56
N GLY A 77 5.90 2.40 13.21
CA GLY A 77 6.61 2.43 14.47
C GLY A 77 8.09 2.85 14.39
N ASP A 78 8.73 2.74 13.22
CA ASP A 78 10.15 3.08 13.07
C ASP A 78 10.33 4.59 12.82
N PRO A 79 11.05 5.32 13.69
CA PRO A 79 11.23 6.76 13.56
C PRO A 79 12.09 7.16 12.36
N ALA A 80 12.83 6.22 11.73
CA ALA A 80 13.70 6.50 10.59
C ALA A 80 12.97 7.10 9.38
N TRP A 81 11.67 6.82 9.23
CA TRP A 81 10.89 7.24 8.06
C TRP A 81 10.18 8.58 8.24
N ASN A 82 9.98 9.03 9.48
CA ASN A 82 9.22 10.24 9.83
C ASN A 82 7.87 10.39 9.06
N LEU A 83 7.15 9.27 8.84
CA LEU A 83 5.90 9.28 8.07
C LEU A 83 4.85 10.22 8.68
N SER A 84 4.11 10.92 7.82
CA SER A 84 3.08 11.84 8.26
C SER A 84 1.91 11.12 8.94
N ARG A 85 1.15 11.85 9.76
CA ARG A 85 -0.09 11.34 10.37
C ARG A 85 -1.10 10.87 9.32
N VAL A 86 -1.11 11.52 8.15
CA VAL A 86 -2.00 11.16 7.03
C VAL A 86 -1.62 9.78 6.50
N THR A 87 -0.33 9.55 6.21
CA THR A 87 0.17 8.25 5.75
C THR A 87 -0.12 7.15 6.77
N ARG A 88 0.19 7.38 8.04
CA ARG A 88 -0.05 6.40 9.12
C ARG A 88 -1.50 5.93 9.17
N ARG A 89 -2.45 6.86 9.02
CA ARG A 89 -3.88 6.55 8.97
C ARG A 89 -4.26 5.82 7.67
N ALA A 90 -3.78 6.32 6.54
CA ALA A 90 -4.09 5.76 5.23
C ALA A 90 -3.64 4.29 5.08
N LEU A 91 -2.49 3.92 5.63
CA LEU A 91 -2.02 2.53 5.63
C LEU A 91 -3.01 1.58 6.33
N SER A 92 -3.53 1.99 7.48
CA SER A 92 -4.54 1.23 8.23
C SER A 92 -5.89 1.18 7.49
N ASP A 93 -6.32 2.30 6.93
CA ASP A 93 -7.60 2.41 6.20
C ASP A 93 -7.58 1.54 4.93
N VAL A 94 -6.49 1.57 4.16
CA VAL A 94 -6.31 0.75 2.94
C VAL A 94 -6.22 -0.73 3.26
N LYS A 95 -5.49 -1.11 4.32
CA LYS A 95 -5.45 -2.49 4.81
C LYS A 95 -6.84 -3.00 5.15
N SER A 96 -7.59 -2.21 5.92
CA SER A 96 -8.95 -2.59 6.37
C SER A 96 -9.92 -2.73 5.20
N LEU A 97 -9.90 -1.78 4.25
CA LEU A 97 -10.73 -1.84 3.04
C LEU A 97 -10.37 -3.03 2.15
N GLY A 98 -9.08 -3.29 1.96
CA GLY A 98 -8.60 -4.44 1.19
C GLY A 98 -8.96 -5.77 1.82
N ASP A 99 -8.80 -5.92 3.14
CA ASP A 99 -9.17 -7.14 3.87
C ASP A 99 -10.68 -7.39 3.80
N ASN A 100 -11.51 -6.35 3.97
CA ASN A 100 -12.96 -6.46 3.81
C ASN A 100 -13.34 -6.92 2.40
N SER A 101 -12.74 -6.31 1.38
CA SER A 101 -12.99 -6.65 -0.04
C SER A 101 -12.53 -8.07 -0.41
N ALA A 102 -11.48 -8.56 0.24
CA ALA A 102 -10.93 -9.89 -0.05
C ALA A 102 -11.63 -11.03 0.72
N HIS A 103 -12.08 -10.77 1.94
CA HIS A 103 -12.41 -11.84 2.89
C HIS A 103 -13.81 -11.77 3.48
N VAL A 104 -14.44 -10.58 3.53
CA VAL A 104 -15.77 -10.44 4.15
C VAL A 104 -16.84 -10.76 3.11
N ARG A 105 -17.41 -11.97 3.17
CA ARG A 105 -18.39 -12.51 2.20
C ARG A 105 -19.56 -11.57 1.85
N ARG A 106 -19.99 -10.73 2.80
CA ARG A 106 -21.16 -9.82 2.64
C ARG A 106 -20.76 -8.38 2.33
N PHE A 107 -19.48 -8.08 2.27
CA PHE A 107 -18.97 -6.78 1.91
C PHE A 107 -18.76 -6.73 0.40
N ILE A 108 -19.18 -5.65 -0.22
CA ILE A 108 -18.91 -5.31 -1.62
C ILE A 108 -18.52 -3.84 -1.61
N ALA A 109 -17.30 -3.54 -2.04
CA ALA A 109 -16.83 -2.18 -2.12
C ALA A 109 -17.63 -1.41 -3.19
N HIS A 110 -17.94 -0.16 -2.88
CA HIS A 110 -18.50 0.79 -3.83
C HIS A 110 -17.51 1.93 -4.09
N ARG A 111 -17.80 2.73 -5.11
CA ARG A 111 -16.97 3.88 -5.50
C ARG A 111 -16.63 4.78 -4.31
N ARG A 112 -17.62 5.02 -3.44
CA ARG A 112 -17.47 5.88 -2.27
C ARG A 112 -16.43 5.35 -1.28
N ASP A 113 -16.32 4.03 -1.12
CA ASP A 113 -15.33 3.43 -0.23
C ASP A 113 -13.91 3.71 -0.72
N ILE A 114 -13.67 3.56 -2.03
CA ILE A 114 -12.39 3.93 -2.64
C ILE A 114 -12.15 5.44 -2.57
N ASP A 115 -13.18 6.25 -2.87
CA ASP A 115 -13.07 7.71 -2.85
C ASP A 115 -12.76 8.27 -1.46
N ASN A 116 -13.23 7.63 -0.40
CA ASN A 116 -12.94 8.01 0.98
C ASN A 116 -11.46 7.80 1.35
N VAL A 117 -10.79 6.81 0.75
CA VAL A 117 -9.38 6.48 1.07
C VAL A 117 -8.38 6.99 0.04
N LYS A 118 -8.80 7.30 -1.19
CA LYS A 118 -7.88 7.57 -2.33
C LYS A 118 -6.88 8.69 -2.07
N ALA A 119 -7.28 9.75 -1.37
CA ALA A 119 -6.40 10.90 -1.12
C ALA A 119 -5.28 10.51 -0.15
N GLY A 120 -5.63 9.85 0.96
CA GLY A 120 -4.66 9.34 1.92
C GLY A 120 -3.77 8.26 1.31
N PHE A 121 -4.34 7.37 0.49
CA PHE A 121 -3.59 6.35 -0.24
C PHE A 121 -2.54 6.97 -1.17
N ARG A 122 -2.89 8.01 -1.94
CA ARG A 122 -1.93 8.72 -2.78
C ARG A 122 -0.77 9.29 -1.95
N THR A 123 -1.06 9.96 -0.84
CA THR A 123 -0.02 10.50 0.06
C THR A 123 0.87 9.39 0.59
N ALA A 124 0.28 8.28 1.02
CA ALA A 124 1.03 7.14 1.54
C ALA A 124 1.97 6.53 0.50
N VAL A 125 1.50 6.35 -0.74
CA VAL A 125 2.34 5.84 -1.84
C VAL A 125 3.51 6.78 -2.11
N GLN A 126 3.26 8.09 -2.22
CA GLN A 126 4.32 9.07 -2.45
C GLN A 126 5.36 9.06 -1.33
N GLU A 127 4.92 9.14 -0.07
CA GLU A 127 5.85 9.13 1.06
C GLU A 127 6.65 7.82 1.13
N LEU A 128 6.04 6.66 0.84
CA LEU A 128 6.76 5.38 0.82
C LEU A 128 7.81 5.34 -0.30
N VAL A 129 7.50 5.84 -1.50
CA VAL A 129 8.47 5.96 -2.59
C VAL A 129 9.62 6.89 -2.18
N ASP A 130 9.32 8.02 -1.56
CA ASP A 130 10.32 9.02 -1.16
C ASP A 130 11.24 8.48 -0.05
N VAL A 131 10.70 7.88 1.01
CA VAL A 131 11.51 7.34 2.12
C VAL A 131 12.25 6.07 1.72
N GLY A 132 11.76 5.32 0.73
CA GLY A 132 12.48 4.18 0.16
C GLY A 132 13.58 4.60 -0.82
N GLY A 133 13.51 5.81 -1.38
CA GLY A 133 14.39 6.21 -2.49
C GLY A 133 14.16 5.35 -3.73
N LEU A 134 12.88 5.01 -4.01
CA LEU A 134 12.52 3.99 -4.99
C LEU A 134 12.47 4.50 -6.44
N GLY A 135 12.63 5.80 -6.69
CA GLY A 135 12.50 6.42 -8.01
C GLY A 135 13.59 7.45 -8.31
#